data_AF-A0A2V7P7L8-F1
#
_entry.id   AF-A0A2V7P7L8-F1
#
_cell.length_a   1.000
_cell.length_b   1.000
_cell.length_c   1.000
_cell.angle_alpha   90.00
_cell.angle_beta   90.00
_cell.angle_gamma   90.00
#
_symmetry.space_group_name_H-M   'P 1'
#
loop_
_entity.id
_entity.type
_entity.pdbx_description
1 polymer ?
#
loop_
_entity_poly.entity_id
_entity_poly.type
_entity_poly.pdbx_seq_one_letter_code
_entity_poly.pdbx_strand_id
1 'polypeptide(L)' 'MVGRTNIVLDDGLIKRAMQVSGAKTKREAVDRALREMVARDSYRALRKLKGKMPWDGDIDARRRTVGT' A
#
# COMPACT_ATOMS: atom_id res chain seq x y z
N MET A 1 -9.70 -12.27 -15.51
CA MET A 1 -9.69 -11.95 -16.96
C MET A 1 -8.94 -10.64 -17.16
N VAL A 2 -8.16 -10.49 -18.24
CA VAL A 2 -7.43 -9.23 -18.54
C VAL A 2 -8.06 -8.62 -19.79
N GLY A 3 -8.50 -7.36 -19.72
CA GLY A 3 -9.11 -6.62 -20.83
C GLY A 3 -8.14 -5.60 -21.44
N ARG A 4 -8.19 -5.42 -22.77
CA ARG A 4 -7.51 -4.30 -23.45
C ARG A 4 -8.45 -3.11 -23.47
N THR A 5 -7.96 -1.94 -23.06
CA THR A 5 -8.73 -0.69 -23.06
C THR A 5 -7.86 0.40 -23.67
N ASN A 6 -8.45 1.29 -24.46
CA ASN A 6 -7.76 2.48 -24.96
C ASN A 6 -8.10 3.67 -24.06
N ILE A 7 -7.09 4.27 -23.44
CA ILE A 7 -7.23 5.40 -22.51
C ILE A 7 -6.13 6.42 -22.80
N VAL A 8 -6.47 7.71 -22.69
CA VAL A 8 -5.50 8.79 -22.80
C VAL A 8 -4.85 8.99 -21.43
N LEU A 9 -3.52 8.99 -21.39
CA LEU A 9 -2.73 9.16 -20.18
C LEU A 9 -1.74 10.30 -20.36
N ASP A 10 -1.46 11.02 -19.28
CA ASP A 10 -0.38 11.99 -19.25
C ASP A 10 0.99 11.26 -19.32
N ASP A 11 1.76 11.58 -20.36
CA ASP A 11 3.04 10.92 -20.61
C ASP A 11 4.11 11.27 -19.56
N GLY A 12 4.07 12.49 -19.01
CA GLY A 12 4.99 12.91 -17.95
C GLY A 12 4.75 12.15 -16.65
N LEU A 13 3.49 11.93 -16.31
CA LEU A 13 3.06 11.15 -15.16
C LEU A 13 3.46 9.68 -15.30
N ILE A 14 3.22 9.08 -16.46
CA ILE A 14 3.62 7.69 -16.71
C ILE A 14 5.13 7.51 -16.71
N LYS A 15 5.89 8.46 -17.27
CA LYS A 15 7.35 8.42 -17.22
C LYS A 15 7.86 8.45 -15.78
N ARG A 16 7.32 9.34 -14.94
CA ARG A 16 7.65 9.38 -13.51
C ARG A 16 7.24 8.10 -12.78
N ALA A 17 6.04 7.58 -13.05
CA ALA A 17 5.57 6.33 -12.47
C ALA A 17 6.47 5.16 -12.83
N MET A 18 6.94 5.07 -14.09
CA MET A 18 7.90 4.06 -14.53
C MET A 18 9.24 4.19 -13.82
N GLN A 19 9.76 5.42 -13.65
CA GLN A 19 11.02 5.66 -12.92
C GLN A 19 10.93 5.25 -11.45
N VAL A 20 9.86 5.66 -10.75
CA VAL A 20 9.68 5.36 -9.32
C VAL A 20 9.38 3.87 -9.08
N SER A 21 8.59 3.25 -9.95
CA SER A 21 8.24 1.83 -9.81
C SER A 21 9.26 0.87 -10.39
N GLY A 22 10.21 1.34 -11.22
CA GLY A 22 11.12 0.49 -12.00
C GLY A 22 10.43 -0.32 -13.10
N ALA A 23 9.25 0.10 -13.55
CA ALA A 23 8.50 -0.58 -14.61
C ALA A 23 9.14 -0.35 -15.98
N LYS A 24 9.21 -1.41 -16.80
CA LYS A 24 9.80 -1.36 -18.15
C LYS A 24 8.81 -0.87 -19.21
N THR A 25 7.51 -0.95 -18.94
CA THR A 25 6.45 -0.58 -19.89
C THR A 25 5.36 0.27 -19.23
N LYS A 26 4.67 1.09 -20.04
CA LYS A 26 3.50 1.87 -19.57
C LYS A 26 2.43 0.96 -18.94
N ARG A 27 2.17 -0.20 -19.56
CA ARG A 27 1.19 -1.19 -19.06
C ARG A 27 1.56 -1.71 -17.67
N GLU A 28 2.83 -2.03 -17.47
CA GLU A 28 3.33 -2.54 -16.19
C GLU A 28 3.25 -1.46 -15.10
N ALA A 29 3.60 -0.21 -15.42
CA ALA A 29 3.47 0.90 -14.47
C ALA A 29 2.01 1.10 -14.03
N VAL A 30 1.06 1.03 -14.97
CA VAL A 30 -0.37 1.15 -14.69
C VAL A 30 -0.87 -0.04 -13.85
N ASP A 31 -0.50 -1.28 -14.19
CA ASP A 31 -0.89 -2.47 -13.42
C ASP A 31 -0.39 -2.42 -11.97
N ARG A 32 0.88 -2.03 -11.77
CA ARG A 32 1.47 -1.86 -10.43
C ARG A 32 0.75 -0.76 -9.65
N ALA A 33 0.52 0.39 -10.26
CA ALA A 33 -0.18 1.50 -9.61
C ALA A 33 -1.60 1.12 -9.16
N LEU A 34 -2.35 0.40 -10.00
CA LEU A 34 -3.70 -0.08 -9.65
C LEU A 34 -3.68 -1.09 -8.51
N ARG A 35 -2.74 -2.05 -8.53
CA ARG A 35 -2.59 -3.03 -7.44
C ARG A 35 -2.23 -2.36 -6.12
N GLU A 36 -1.29 -1.41 -6.14
CA GLU A 36 -0.92 -0.65 -4.94
C GLU A 36 -2.08 0.17 -4.41
N MET A 37 -2.87 0.81 -5.29
CA MET A 37 -4.04 1.58 -4.89
C MET A 37 -5.06 0.72 -4.15
N VAL A 38 -5.38 -0.46 -4.70
CA VAL A 38 -6.30 -1.42 -4.06
C VAL A 38 -5.73 -1.92 -2.74
N ALA A 39 -4.45 -2.31 -2.71
CA ALA A 39 -3.80 -2.77 -1.48
C ALA A 39 -3.84 -1.69 -0.38
N ARG A 40 -3.61 -0.42 -0.73
CA ARG A 40 -3.69 0.72 0.21
C ARG A 40 -5.10 0.88 0.78
N ASP A 41 -6.15 0.57 0.02
CA ASP A 41 -7.52 0.63 0.53
C ASP A 41 -7.83 -0.49 1.54
N SER A 42 -7.31 -1.70 1.30
CA SER A 42 -7.34 -2.78 2.30
C SER A 42 -6.65 -2.39 3.61
N TYR A 43 -5.52 -1.68 3.53
CA TYR A 43 -4.84 -1.14 4.71
C TYR A 43 -5.61 -0.01 5.40
N ARG A 44 -6.42 0.80 4.67
CA ARG A 44 -7.31 1.79 5.30
C ARG A 44 -8.43 1.13 6.09
N ALA A 45 -8.99 0.02 5.59
CA ALA A 45 -9.97 -0.77 6.34
C ALA A 45 -9.35 -1.33 7.64
N LEU A 46 -8.13 -1.86 7.59
CA LEU A 46 -7.38 -2.28 8.78
C LEU A 46 -7.05 -1.11 9.73
N ARG A 47 -6.71 0.08 9.21
CA ARG A 47 -6.52 1.28 10.04
C ARG A 47 -7.80 1.75 10.70
N LYS A 48 -8.98 1.56 10.09
CA LYS A 48 -10.29 1.82 10.74
C LYS A 48 -10.60 0.84 11.87
N LEU A 49 -9.99 -0.36 11.87
CA LEU A 49 -10.05 -1.33 12.96
C LEU A 49 -9.03 -1.03 14.08
N LYS A 50 -7.95 -0.29 13.76
CA LYS A 50 -6.92 0.12 14.71
C LYS A 50 -7.49 1.17 15.68
N GLY A 51 -7.87 0.73 16.88
CA GLY A 51 -8.52 1.54 17.92
C GLY A 51 -9.91 1.05 18.33
N LYS A 52 -10.47 0.01 17.67
CA LYS A 52 -11.76 -0.61 18.04
C LYS A 52 -11.62 -1.99 18.69
N MET A 53 -10.42 -2.55 18.72
CA MET A 53 -10.14 -3.79 19.44
C MET A 53 -9.66 -3.41 20.86
N PRO A 54 -10.33 -3.85 21.92
CA PRO A 54 -9.82 -3.68 23.28
C PRO A 54 -8.49 -4.41 23.34
N TRP A 55 -7.43 -3.65 23.51
CA TRP A 55 -6.10 -4.20 23.68
C TRP A 55 -6.01 -4.69 25.13
N ASP A 56 -6.28 -5.97 25.34
CA ASP A 56 -6.15 -6.65 26.62
C ASP A 56 -4.72 -7.19 26.76
N GLY A 57 -3.79 -6.29 27.06
CA GLY A 57 -2.41 -6.65 27.32
C GLY A 57 -1.79 -5.62 28.21
N ASP A 58 -1.52 -5.93 29.47
CA ASP A 58 -0.84 -5.02 30.38
C ASP A 58 0.63 -4.78 29.91
N ILE A 59 0.93 -3.58 29.41
CA ILE A 59 2.27 -3.16 28.95
C ILE A 59 3.26 -2.97 30.10
N ASP A 60 2.78 -2.88 31.34
CA ASP A 60 3.64 -2.58 32.48
C ASP A 60 4.38 -3.82 33.02
N ALA A 61 3.98 -5.03 32.62
CA ALA A 61 4.70 -6.26 32.96
C ALA A 61 6.02 -6.43 32.18
N ARG A 62 6.16 -5.81 30.99
CA ARG A 62 7.28 -6.11 30.07
C ARG A 62 8.49 -5.18 30.21
N ARG A 63 8.38 -4.10 30.99
CA ARG A 63 9.48 -3.13 31.20
C ARG A 63 10.38 -3.43 32.40
N ARG A 64 10.07 -4.44 33.22
CA ARG A 64 10.80 -4.73 34.47
C ARG A 64 12.00 -5.67 34.35
N THR A 65 12.39 -6.12 33.15
CA THR A 65 13.43 -7.15 32.97
C THR A 65 14.58 -6.78 32.04
N VAL A 66 14.76 -5.51 31.70
CA VAL A 66 15.98 -4.98 31.05
C VAL A 66 16.52 -3.82 31.87
N GLY A 67 17.20 -4.18 32.95
CA GLY A 67 17.73 -3.22 33.93
C GLY A 67 18.32 -3.88 35.17
N THR A 68 19.14 -4.93 35.00
CA THR A 68 20.19 -5.40 35.92
C THR A 68 21.16 -6.22 35.08
#